data_AF-A0A317WJR7-F1
#
_entry.id   AF-A0A317WJR7-F1
#
_cell.length_a   1.000
_cell.length_b   1.000
_cell.length_c   1.000
_cell.angle_alpha   90.00
_cell.angle_beta   90.00
_cell.angle_gamma   90.00
#
_symmetry.space_group_name_H-M   'P 1'
#
loop_
_entity.id
_entity.type
_entity.pdbx_description
1 polymer ?
#
loop_
_entity_poly.entity_id
_entity_poly.type
_entity_poly.pdbx_seq_one_letter_code
_entity_poly.pdbx_strand_id
1 'polypeptide(L)'
;MSAPQPSTPLDQATLRGLMLLSEKVERPSGQAWEDAIHYSRAVIISPQDTVRRATSVWARSCSDLHKTLLGRFGPAVIEAARVGCQTVLSTHYNGDGSGVAHVDKRASFKRHWQDLQLGSAFYPPSSPLAVGCYESGTMVCSLVLSAWMPAEAAVKFASLSHLSVCDDFGSFTSKDAEVRVRMVALAIGAAYEGNEKVVHSILDGTALQAVGTADTLTVAAAMAWRAVGGCATVYSGYVFANDSIEQGLVAPEVMMAVHDLLDWRSDTAAGNHENAISAVCGMGVADPFHTFVEALLERALFKSLSGAYGVGATTLMHFTAARYAAYEYRGTHGPPCLNCIQRLREVTLGAGLKWSPTPPPSSFEEGHRIRQLGQRWVDYYEDHGLVQEGLGWFQYLVETGKIGLFDVIEKGVVPVDMTAGWV
;
A
#
# COMPACT_ATOMS: atom_id res chain seq x y z
N MET A 1 19.45 -27.44 -26.11
CA MET A 1 18.92 -27.44 -24.73
C MET A 1 19.62 -26.30 -24.03
N SER A 2 18.93 -25.18 -23.79
CA SER A 2 19.45 -24.10 -22.95
C SER A 2 19.66 -24.64 -21.54
N ALA A 3 20.79 -24.29 -20.91
CA ALA A 3 20.99 -24.58 -19.50
C ALA A 3 19.81 -24.00 -18.69
N PRO A 4 19.29 -24.70 -17.66
CA PRO A 4 18.30 -24.11 -16.78
C PRO A 4 18.88 -22.80 -16.21
N GLN A 5 18.14 -21.70 -16.35
CA GLN A 5 18.53 -20.45 -15.71
C GLN A 5 18.77 -20.70 -14.22
N PRO A 6 19.81 -20.09 -13.61
CA PRO A 6 19.97 -20.16 -12.16
C PRO A 6 18.68 -19.67 -11.49
N SER A 7 18.19 -20.41 -10.49
CA SER A 7 16.97 -20.04 -9.77
C SER A 7 17.18 -18.70 -9.06
N THR A 8 16.31 -17.73 -9.34
CA THR A 8 16.37 -16.42 -8.67
C THR A 8 16.07 -16.58 -7.17
N PRO A 9 16.49 -15.64 -6.31
CA PRO A 9 16.09 -15.62 -4.89
C PRO A 9 14.57 -15.78 -4.68
N LEU A 10 13.76 -15.20 -5.56
CA LEU A 10 12.30 -15.34 -5.52
C LEU A 10 11.84 -16.75 -5.91
N ASP A 11 12.46 -17.39 -6.90
CA ASP A 11 12.14 -18.78 -7.25
C ASP A 11 12.50 -19.74 -6.12
N GLN A 12 13.64 -19.50 -5.44
CA GLN A 12 14.09 -20.29 -4.30
C GLN A 12 13.13 -20.15 -3.11
N ALA A 13 12.72 -18.91 -2.80
CA ALA A 13 11.71 -18.64 -1.78
C ALA A 13 10.37 -19.31 -2.12
N THR A 14 9.91 -19.20 -3.38
CA THR A 14 8.68 -19.86 -3.83
C THR A 14 8.74 -21.38 -3.61
N LEU A 15 9.84 -22.02 -4.01
CA LEU A 15 10.03 -23.46 -3.82
C LEU A 15 10.03 -23.83 -2.32
N ARG A 16 10.75 -23.08 -1.49
CA ARG A 16 10.79 -23.29 -0.04
C ARG A 16 9.38 -23.19 0.57
N GLY A 17 8.63 -22.17 0.20
CA GLY A 17 7.26 -21.97 0.68
C GLY A 17 6.30 -23.08 0.26
N LEU A 18 6.41 -23.57 -0.98
CA LEU A 18 5.63 -24.72 -1.45
C LEU A 18 5.93 -25.97 -0.60
N MET A 19 7.21 -26.22 -0.28
CA MET A 19 7.59 -27.34 0.58
C MET A 19 7.03 -27.18 1.99
N LEU A 20 7.05 -25.98 2.57
CA LEU A 20 6.49 -25.69 3.89
C LEU A 20 4.96 -25.86 3.92
N LEU A 21 4.24 -25.29 2.95
CA LEU A 21 2.79 -25.39 2.84
C LEU A 21 2.30 -26.82 2.61
N SER A 22 3.11 -27.65 1.95
CA SER A 22 2.83 -29.07 1.71
C SER A 22 3.38 -30.02 2.79
N GLU A 23 3.95 -29.48 3.87
CA GLU A 23 4.52 -30.26 4.99
C GLU A 23 5.61 -31.26 4.53
N LYS A 24 6.29 -30.96 3.41
CA LYS A 24 7.38 -31.78 2.86
C LYS A 24 8.75 -31.47 3.45
N VAL A 25 8.85 -30.40 4.25
CA VAL A 25 10.03 -30.03 5.03
C VAL A 25 9.62 -29.70 6.45
N GLU A 26 10.55 -29.90 7.37
CA GLU A 26 10.36 -29.49 8.76
C GLU A 26 10.26 -27.95 8.82
N ARG A 27 9.11 -27.47 9.31
CA ARG A 27 8.89 -26.05 9.60
C ARG A 27 9.55 -25.70 10.93
N PRO A 28 9.97 -24.44 11.14
CA PRO A 28 10.41 -24.00 12.46
C PRO A 28 9.29 -24.23 13.48
N SER A 29 9.65 -24.62 14.70
CA SER A 29 8.71 -24.87 15.78
C SER A 29 8.13 -23.56 16.34
N GLY A 30 6.95 -23.65 16.96
CA GLY A 30 6.33 -22.52 17.67
C GLY A 30 4.97 -22.10 17.11
N GLN A 31 4.15 -21.52 17.99
CA GLN A 31 2.74 -21.23 17.70
C GLN A 31 2.56 -20.23 16.54
N ALA A 32 3.45 -19.25 16.40
CA ALA A 32 3.39 -18.25 15.35
C ALA A 32 3.53 -18.88 13.95
N TRP A 33 4.39 -19.88 13.79
CA TRP A 33 4.55 -20.60 12.53
C TRP A 33 3.33 -21.47 12.19
N GLU A 34 2.72 -22.10 13.19
CA GLU A 34 1.47 -22.84 12.98
C GLU A 34 0.34 -21.92 12.52
N ASP A 35 0.22 -20.78 13.20
CA ASP A 35 -0.75 -19.74 12.90
C ASP A 35 -0.52 -19.17 11.48
N ALA A 36 0.74 -18.90 11.10
CA ALA A 36 1.08 -18.38 9.78
C ALA A 36 0.72 -19.37 8.65
N ILE A 37 0.96 -20.67 8.85
CA ILE A 37 0.59 -21.70 7.87
C ILE A 37 -0.93 -21.84 7.78
N HIS A 38 -1.65 -21.80 8.90
CA HIS A 38 -3.11 -21.86 8.91
C HIS A 38 -3.73 -20.64 8.21
N TYR A 39 -3.26 -19.43 8.52
CA TYR A 39 -3.71 -18.21 7.85
C TYR A 39 -3.43 -18.26 6.34
N SER A 40 -2.21 -18.66 5.95
CA SER A 40 -1.85 -18.83 4.53
C SER A 40 -2.78 -19.79 3.78
N ARG A 41 -3.09 -20.93 4.39
CA ARG A 41 -4.05 -21.90 3.81
C ARG A 41 -5.46 -21.30 3.70
N ALA A 42 -5.88 -20.51 4.70
CA ALA A 42 -7.17 -19.83 4.65
C ALA A 42 -7.26 -18.82 3.50
N VAL A 43 -6.21 -18.01 3.28
CA VAL A 43 -6.11 -17.08 2.14
C VAL A 43 -6.15 -17.85 0.81
N ILE A 44 -5.42 -18.96 0.70
CA ILE A 44 -5.42 -19.81 -0.51
C ILE A 44 -6.84 -20.27 -0.85
N ILE A 45 -7.55 -20.82 0.13
CA ILE A 45 -8.86 -21.46 -0.07
C ILE A 45 -9.97 -20.43 -0.26
N SER A 46 -9.98 -19.36 0.55
CA SER A 46 -11.06 -18.39 0.60
C SER A 46 -10.49 -16.97 0.73
N PRO A 47 -10.07 -16.35 -0.38
CA PRO A 47 -9.47 -15.02 -0.44
C PRO A 47 -10.55 -13.96 -0.22
N GLN A 48 -10.86 -13.62 1.02
CA GLN A 48 -11.76 -12.53 1.31
C GLN A 48 -11.56 -12.06 2.73
N ASP A 49 -11.31 -10.75 2.88
CA ASP A 49 -11.24 -10.22 4.23
C ASP A 49 -12.58 -10.12 4.91
N THR A 50 -12.60 -10.60 6.15
CA THR A 50 -13.80 -10.67 6.95
C THR A 50 -13.41 -10.42 8.40
N VAL A 51 -14.35 -9.83 9.16
CA VAL A 51 -14.21 -9.69 10.62
C VAL A 51 -13.87 -11.03 11.27
N ARG A 52 -14.49 -12.13 10.80
CA ARG A 52 -14.19 -13.48 11.31
C ARG A 52 -12.73 -13.84 11.15
N ARG A 53 -12.12 -13.50 10.00
CA ARG A 53 -10.72 -13.78 9.73
C ARG A 53 -9.80 -12.90 10.59
N ALA A 54 -10.11 -11.61 10.69
CA ALA A 54 -9.39 -10.67 11.54
C ALA A 54 -9.38 -11.06 13.03
N THR A 55 -10.44 -11.70 13.52
CA THR A 55 -10.55 -12.14 14.94
C THR A 55 -10.31 -13.64 15.14
N SER A 56 -9.73 -14.33 14.15
CA SER A 56 -9.48 -15.76 14.25
C SER A 56 -8.31 -16.09 15.18
N VAL A 57 -8.13 -17.38 15.46
CA VAL A 57 -7.17 -17.88 16.48
C VAL A 57 -5.73 -17.41 16.26
N TRP A 58 -5.32 -17.17 15.02
CA TRP A 58 -3.98 -16.69 14.68
C TRP A 58 -3.72 -15.23 15.06
N ALA A 59 -4.74 -14.42 15.36
CA ALA A 59 -4.59 -13.02 15.75
C ALA A 59 -3.75 -12.84 17.04
N ARG A 60 -3.71 -13.85 17.91
CA ARG A 60 -2.82 -13.86 19.10
C ARG A 60 -1.35 -13.69 18.74
N SER A 61 -0.98 -14.18 17.56
CA SER A 61 0.37 -14.23 17.02
C SER A 61 0.67 -13.04 16.10
N CYS A 62 -0.21 -12.04 16.00
CA CYS A 62 0.12 -10.77 15.35
C CYS A 62 1.24 -10.02 16.08
N SER A 63 1.91 -9.13 15.34
CA SER A 63 3.05 -8.37 15.80
C SER A 63 2.70 -7.33 16.88
N ASP A 64 3.73 -6.87 17.60
CA ASP A 64 3.58 -5.78 18.57
C ASP A 64 3.19 -4.46 17.90
N LEU A 65 3.58 -4.25 16.64
CA LEU A 65 3.20 -3.07 15.86
C LEU A 65 1.68 -3.07 15.65
N HIS A 66 1.13 -4.20 15.20
CA HIS A 66 -0.30 -4.36 15.00
C HIS A 66 -1.09 -4.16 16.30
N LYS A 67 -0.65 -4.80 17.39
CA LYS A 67 -1.25 -4.64 18.72
C LYS A 67 -1.21 -3.19 19.20
N THR A 68 -0.10 -2.49 18.95
CA THR A 68 0.05 -1.08 19.29
C THR A 68 -0.92 -0.21 18.50
N LEU A 69 -1.06 -0.43 17.18
CA LEU A 69 -1.99 0.32 16.34
C LEU A 69 -3.46 0.08 16.73
N LEU A 70 -3.84 -1.16 17.07
CA LEU A 70 -5.20 -1.44 17.55
C LEU A 70 -5.56 -0.67 18.83
N GLY A 71 -4.56 -0.27 19.62
CA GLY A 71 -4.75 0.60 20.79
C GLY A 71 -4.84 2.10 20.48
N ARG A 72 -4.75 2.53 19.21
CA ARG A 72 -4.76 3.96 18.79
C ARG A 72 -6.04 4.43 18.13
N PHE A 73 -6.90 3.51 17.71
CA PHE A 73 -8.18 3.81 17.10
C PHE A 73 -9.26 2.89 17.64
N GLY A 74 -10.52 3.17 17.34
CA GLY A 74 -11.63 2.28 17.65
C GLY A 74 -12.81 2.51 16.72
N PRO A 75 -13.99 1.96 17.06
CA PRO A 75 -15.17 1.98 16.19
C PRO A 75 -15.58 3.39 15.74
N ALA A 76 -15.37 4.40 16.60
CA ALA A 76 -15.73 5.79 16.31
C ALA A 76 -15.01 6.36 15.08
N VAL A 77 -13.75 5.97 14.84
CA VAL A 77 -12.98 6.41 13.65
C VAL A 77 -13.57 5.83 12.37
N ILE A 78 -13.95 4.54 12.40
CA ILE A 78 -14.56 3.85 11.26
C ILE A 78 -15.93 4.46 10.95
N GLU A 79 -16.70 4.76 12.01
CA GLU A 79 -18.00 5.41 11.85
C GLU A 79 -17.86 6.84 11.30
N ALA A 80 -16.89 7.61 11.78
CA ALA A 80 -16.57 8.91 11.18
C ALA A 80 -16.22 8.76 9.69
N ALA A 81 -15.52 7.68 9.29
CA ALA A 81 -15.23 7.44 7.87
C ALA A 81 -16.50 7.21 7.03
N ARG A 82 -17.46 6.45 7.57
CA ARG A 82 -18.77 6.24 6.89
C ARG A 82 -19.54 7.54 6.77
N VAL A 83 -19.65 8.28 7.87
CA VAL A 83 -20.33 9.57 7.92
C VAL A 83 -19.68 10.54 6.93
N GLY A 84 -18.36 10.68 6.97
CA GLY A 84 -17.64 11.60 6.08
C GLY A 84 -17.81 11.24 4.60
N CYS A 85 -17.67 9.96 4.23
CA CYS A 85 -17.91 9.53 2.85
C CYS A 85 -19.34 9.87 2.38
N GLN A 86 -20.35 9.61 3.21
CA GLN A 86 -21.75 9.93 2.90
C GLN A 86 -22.00 11.44 2.85
N THR A 87 -21.40 12.21 3.77
CA THR A 87 -21.49 13.67 3.81
C THR A 87 -20.90 14.26 2.54
N VAL A 88 -19.71 13.83 2.12
CA VAL A 88 -19.10 14.29 0.88
C VAL A 88 -20.01 14.05 -0.32
N LEU A 89 -20.48 12.81 -0.49
CA LEU A 89 -21.36 12.47 -1.61
C LEU A 89 -22.66 13.27 -1.59
N SER A 90 -23.34 13.36 -0.45
CA SER A 90 -24.62 14.06 -0.33
C SER A 90 -24.51 15.58 -0.51
N THR A 91 -23.46 16.20 0.02
CA THR A 91 -23.31 17.67 0.03
C THR A 91 -22.62 18.22 -1.21
N HIS A 92 -21.69 17.48 -1.81
CA HIS A 92 -20.91 17.93 -2.97
C HIS A 92 -21.36 17.30 -4.28
N TYR A 93 -22.03 16.14 -4.22
CA TYR A 93 -22.37 15.33 -5.40
C TYR A 93 -23.83 14.88 -5.46
N ASN A 94 -24.72 15.47 -4.66
CA ASN A 94 -26.15 15.12 -4.61
C ASN A 94 -26.43 13.61 -4.36
N GLY A 95 -25.49 12.92 -3.69
CA GLY A 95 -25.54 11.48 -3.45
C GLY A 95 -25.12 10.62 -4.64
N ASP A 96 -24.66 11.22 -5.74
CA ASP A 96 -24.27 10.51 -6.96
C ASP A 96 -22.74 10.37 -7.08
N GLY A 97 -22.23 9.19 -6.73
CA GLY A 97 -20.80 8.86 -6.85
C GLY A 97 -20.26 8.92 -8.29
N SER A 98 -21.12 8.78 -9.30
CA SER A 98 -20.70 8.90 -10.72
C SER A 98 -20.32 10.32 -11.11
N GLY A 99 -20.78 11.32 -10.35
CA GLY A 99 -20.41 12.72 -10.50
C GLY A 99 -19.03 13.08 -9.94
N VAL A 100 -18.41 12.18 -9.17
CA VAL A 100 -17.06 12.40 -8.63
C VAL A 100 -16.04 12.18 -9.75
N ALA A 101 -15.26 13.20 -10.07
CA ALA A 101 -14.13 13.02 -11.00
C ALA A 101 -13.12 12.05 -10.38
N HIS A 102 -12.95 10.89 -11.00
CA HIS A 102 -12.03 9.84 -10.54
C HIS A 102 -11.56 8.96 -11.70
N VAL A 103 -10.58 8.10 -11.43
CA VAL A 103 -10.16 7.04 -12.35
C VAL A 103 -10.94 5.77 -12.04
N ASP A 104 -11.62 5.20 -13.03
CA ASP A 104 -12.12 3.83 -12.94
C ASP A 104 -10.91 2.88 -12.93
N LYS A 105 -10.54 2.42 -11.73
CA LYS A 105 -9.41 1.50 -11.51
C LYS A 105 -9.55 0.22 -12.35
N ARG A 106 -10.76 -0.14 -12.79
CA ARG A 106 -11.10 -1.45 -13.41
C ARG A 106 -10.92 -1.35 -14.87
N ALA A 107 -11.48 -0.29 -15.43
CA ALA A 107 -11.21 0.08 -16.79
C ALA A 107 -9.70 0.30 -16.96
N SER A 108 -9.05 1.08 -16.08
CA SER A 108 -7.61 1.32 -16.13
C SER A 108 -6.80 0.03 -16.08
N PHE A 109 -7.01 -0.79 -15.04
CA PHE A 109 -6.28 -2.04 -14.91
C PHE A 109 -6.46 -2.92 -16.16
N LYS A 110 -7.71 -3.14 -16.60
CA LYS A 110 -8.01 -3.98 -17.77
C LYS A 110 -7.40 -3.47 -19.08
N ARG A 111 -7.21 -2.16 -19.23
CA ARG A 111 -6.56 -1.57 -20.42
C ARG A 111 -5.07 -1.90 -20.49
N HIS A 112 -4.40 -1.98 -19.33
CA HIS A 112 -2.93 -1.85 -19.29
C HIS A 112 -2.19 -3.04 -18.67
N TRP A 113 -2.85 -3.87 -17.86
CA TRP A 113 -2.18 -4.93 -17.09
C TRP A 113 -1.42 -5.96 -17.95
N GLN A 114 -1.84 -6.17 -19.20
CA GLN A 114 -1.18 -7.10 -20.13
C GLN A 114 0.07 -6.51 -20.79
N ASP A 115 0.26 -5.19 -20.74
CA ASP A 115 1.42 -4.50 -21.32
C ASP A 115 2.62 -4.50 -20.36
N LEU A 116 2.44 -5.02 -19.15
CA LEU A 116 3.45 -5.05 -18.10
C LEU A 116 4.41 -6.21 -18.29
N GLN A 117 5.70 -5.93 -18.08
CA GLN A 117 6.74 -6.95 -18.06
C GLN A 117 6.97 -7.41 -16.63
N LEU A 118 6.65 -8.68 -16.38
CA LEU A 118 6.70 -9.30 -15.06
C LEU A 118 7.90 -10.25 -14.98
N GLY A 119 8.57 -10.25 -13.83
CA GLY A 119 9.60 -11.24 -13.51
C GLY A 119 9.06 -12.67 -13.47
N SER A 120 9.93 -13.67 -13.62
CA SER A 120 9.55 -15.09 -13.70
C SER A 120 8.80 -15.61 -12.48
N ALA A 121 9.05 -15.01 -11.30
CA ALA A 121 8.36 -15.37 -10.06
C ALA A 121 6.86 -15.05 -10.09
N PHE A 122 6.43 -14.08 -10.93
CA PHE A 122 5.05 -13.62 -11.05
C PHE A 122 4.36 -14.28 -12.25
N TYR A 123 3.98 -15.55 -12.08
CA TYR A 123 3.45 -16.38 -13.15
C TYR A 123 2.01 -16.89 -12.88
N PRO A 124 1.14 -16.96 -13.92
CA PRO A 124 1.36 -16.49 -15.28
C PRO A 124 1.25 -14.96 -15.35
N PRO A 125 1.96 -14.30 -16.28
CA PRO A 125 1.85 -12.84 -16.46
C PRO A 125 0.45 -12.42 -16.90
N SER A 126 -0.34 -13.36 -17.42
CA SER A 126 -1.76 -13.19 -17.75
C SER A 126 -2.70 -13.43 -16.57
N SER A 127 -2.24 -13.45 -15.31
CA SER A 127 -3.12 -13.46 -14.14
C SER A 127 -3.19 -12.06 -13.53
N PRO A 128 -4.40 -11.48 -13.36
CA PRO A 128 -4.58 -10.23 -12.62
C PRO A 128 -3.97 -10.26 -11.21
N LEU A 129 -4.03 -11.42 -10.54
CA LEU A 129 -3.46 -11.60 -9.21
C LEU A 129 -1.93 -11.52 -9.22
N ALA A 130 -1.28 -12.16 -10.20
CA ALA A 130 0.18 -12.10 -10.35
C ALA A 130 0.66 -10.67 -10.59
N VAL A 131 -0.06 -9.92 -11.45
CA VAL A 131 0.23 -8.51 -11.73
C VAL A 131 0.03 -7.64 -10.49
N GLY A 132 -1.08 -7.84 -9.75
CA GLY A 132 -1.34 -7.12 -8.51
C GLY A 132 -0.25 -7.37 -7.46
N CYS A 133 0.19 -8.62 -7.29
CA CYS A 133 1.28 -8.97 -6.37
C CYS A 133 2.61 -8.33 -6.77
N TYR A 134 2.85 -8.11 -8.07
CA TYR A 134 4.03 -7.41 -8.55
C TYR A 134 3.94 -5.90 -8.33
N GLU A 135 2.94 -5.21 -8.92
CA GLU A 135 2.90 -3.74 -8.94
C GLU A 135 2.49 -3.12 -7.61
N SER A 136 1.48 -3.69 -6.96
CA SER A 136 0.91 -3.18 -5.70
C SER A 136 1.49 -3.87 -4.45
N GLY A 137 2.23 -4.96 -4.64
CA GLY A 137 2.98 -5.65 -3.60
C GLY A 137 4.47 -5.46 -3.78
N THR A 138 5.15 -6.46 -4.34
CA THR A 138 6.62 -6.57 -4.36
C THR A 138 7.33 -5.29 -4.80
N MET A 139 6.94 -4.66 -5.91
CA MET A 139 7.64 -3.48 -6.44
C MET A 139 7.60 -2.32 -5.44
N VAL A 140 6.40 -1.85 -5.06
CA VAL A 140 6.25 -0.70 -4.15
C VAL A 140 6.79 -1.02 -2.75
N CYS A 141 6.47 -2.18 -2.22
CA CYS A 141 6.81 -2.56 -0.85
C CYS A 141 8.31 -2.74 -0.66
N SER A 142 9.03 -3.22 -1.69
CA SER A 142 10.49 -3.36 -1.63
C SER A 142 11.19 -2.02 -1.69
N LEU A 143 10.63 -1.03 -2.39
CA LEU A 143 11.14 0.35 -2.34
C LEU A 143 10.97 0.97 -0.96
N VAL A 144 9.94 0.61 -0.18
CA VAL A 144 9.84 1.05 1.23
C VAL A 144 10.89 0.34 2.08
N LEU A 145 11.00 -0.99 1.95
CA LEU A 145 11.92 -1.80 2.74
C LEU A 145 13.40 -1.48 2.47
N SER A 146 13.73 -0.94 1.30
CA SER A 146 15.10 -0.54 0.95
C SER A 146 15.64 0.62 1.80
N ALA A 147 14.79 1.24 2.63
CA ALA A 147 15.23 2.14 3.70
C ALA A 147 16.17 1.47 4.71
N TRP A 148 16.08 0.14 4.86
CA TRP A 148 16.79 -0.61 5.89
C TRP A 148 17.62 -1.78 5.39
N MET A 149 17.42 -2.21 4.14
CA MET A 149 18.08 -3.40 3.62
C MET A 149 18.47 -3.26 2.15
N PRO A 150 19.45 -4.06 1.68
CA PRO A 150 19.81 -4.09 0.26
C PRO A 150 18.63 -4.54 -0.63
N ALA A 151 18.67 -4.13 -1.90
CA ALA A 151 17.61 -4.35 -2.88
C ALA A 151 17.14 -5.82 -2.96
N GLU A 152 18.06 -6.79 -3.04
CA GLU A 152 17.72 -8.21 -3.10
C GLU A 152 16.89 -8.69 -1.88
N ALA A 153 17.30 -8.29 -0.68
CA ALA A 153 16.56 -8.62 0.54
C ALA A 153 15.21 -7.89 0.59
N ALA A 154 15.18 -6.61 0.18
CA ALA A 154 13.97 -5.80 0.15
C ALA A 154 12.92 -6.39 -0.78
N VAL A 155 13.33 -6.80 -1.99
CA VAL A 155 12.46 -7.44 -2.99
C VAL A 155 11.91 -8.76 -2.47
N LYS A 156 12.74 -9.59 -1.84
CA LYS A 156 12.30 -10.86 -1.25
C LYS A 156 11.28 -10.64 -0.12
N PHE A 157 11.59 -9.78 0.86
CA PHE A 157 10.68 -9.53 1.99
C PHE A 157 9.46 -8.69 1.63
N ALA A 158 9.47 -7.97 0.51
CA ALA A 158 8.27 -7.31 0.01
C ALA A 158 7.17 -8.31 -0.37
N SER A 159 7.52 -9.56 -0.70
CA SER A 159 6.53 -10.60 -1.01
C SER A 159 5.63 -10.98 0.17
N LEU A 160 5.98 -10.60 1.40
CA LEU A 160 5.11 -10.80 2.58
C LEU A 160 3.74 -10.12 2.42
N SER A 161 3.68 -9.07 1.60
CA SER A 161 2.46 -8.37 1.16
C SER A 161 1.49 -9.24 0.36
N HIS A 162 1.95 -10.35 -0.22
CA HIS A 162 1.14 -11.11 -1.17
C HIS A 162 -0.12 -11.69 -0.54
N LEU A 163 -0.12 -11.99 0.77
CA LEU A 163 -1.32 -12.48 1.44
C LEU A 163 -2.44 -11.44 1.42
N SER A 164 -2.15 -10.17 1.74
CA SER A 164 -3.14 -9.10 1.71
C SER A 164 -3.56 -8.74 0.29
N VAL A 165 -2.63 -8.76 -0.69
CA VAL A 165 -2.96 -8.56 -2.10
C VAL A 165 -3.89 -9.67 -2.63
N CYS A 166 -3.67 -10.93 -2.22
CA CYS A 166 -4.55 -12.04 -2.57
C CYS A 166 -5.99 -11.83 -2.07
N ASP A 167 -6.14 -11.19 -0.92
CA ASP A 167 -7.44 -10.88 -0.35
C ASP A 167 -8.14 -9.72 -1.06
N ASP A 168 -7.41 -8.64 -1.33
CA ASP A 168 -7.89 -7.46 -2.08
C ASP A 168 -8.36 -7.85 -3.49
N PHE A 169 -7.63 -8.73 -4.17
CA PHE A 169 -7.98 -9.20 -5.52
C PHE A 169 -8.94 -10.41 -5.50
N GLY A 170 -9.34 -10.91 -4.32
CA GLY A 170 -10.06 -12.17 -4.16
C GLY A 170 -11.43 -12.21 -4.84
N SER A 171 -12.13 -11.08 -4.89
CA SER A 171 -13.52 -10.97 -5.39
C SER A 171 -13.68 -11.31 -6.88
N PHE A 172 -12.60 -11.25 -7.69
CA PHE A 172 -12.64 -11.56 -9.12
C PHE A 172 -11.51 -12.48 -9.60
N THR A 173 -10.58 -12.88 -8.72
CA THR A 173 -9.53 -13.88 -8.99
C THR A 173 -9.85 -15.23 -8.35
N SER A 174 -11.13 -15.51 -8.08
CA SER A 174 -11.59 -16.76 -7.45
C SER A 174 -11.14 -18.03 -8.19
N LYS A 175 -10.89 -17.93 -9.50
CA LYS A 175 -10.37 -19.01 -10.36
C LYS A 175 -8.84 -19.16 -10.34
N ASP A 176 -8.11 -18.20 -9.79
CA ASP A 176 -6.64 -18.14 -9.80
C ASP A 176 -6.02 -18.90 -8.62
N ALA A 177 -6.61 -20.05 -8.24
CA ALA A 177 -6.17 -20.81 -7.05
C ALA A 177 -4.69 -21.23 -7.14
N GLU A 178 -4.22 -21.67 -8.32
CA GLU A 178 -2.82 -22.04 -8.51
C GLU A 178 -1.88 -20.84 -8.35
N VAL A 179 -2.25 -19.70 -8.92
CA VAL A 179 -1.47 -18.46 -8.81
C VAL A 179 -1.40 -18.02 -7.35
N ARG A 180 -2.52 -18.09 -6.64
CA ARG A 180 -2.58 -17.77 -5.21
C ARG A 180 -1.67 -18.67 -4.38
N VAL A 181 -1.67 -19.99 -4.65
CA VAL A 181 -0.74 -20.92 -4.00
C VAL A 181 0.71 -20.47 -4.20
N ARG A 182 1.09 -20.08 -5.41
CA ARG A 182 2.46 -19.60 -5.71
C ARG A 182 2.77 -18.29 -4.99
N MET A 183 1.87 -17.31 -5.03
CA MET A 183 2.10 -15.99 -4.41
C MET A 183 2.20 -16.08 -2.88
N VAL A 184 1.34 -16.89 -2.26
CA VAL A 184 1.40 -17.17 -0.82
C VAL A 184 2.62 -18.01 -0.45
N ALA A 185 3.01 -18.98 -1.29
CA ALA A 185 4.24 -19.74 -1.08
C ALA A 185 5.47 -18.82 -1.09
N LEU A 186 5.55 -17.88 -2.03
CA LEU A 186 6.66 -16.92 -2.07
C LEU A 186 6.78 -16.13 -0.75
N ALA A 187 5.66 -15.62 -0.23
CA ALA A 187 5.62 -14.93 1.06
C ALA A 187 6.12 -15.81 2.22
N ILE A 188 5.64 -17.05 2.31
CA ILE A 188 6.05 -18.01 3.36
C ILE A 188 7.52 -18.42 3.22
N GLY A 189 8.01 -18.55 1.99
CA GLY A 189 9.42 -18.79 1.71
C GLY A 189 10.31 -17.65 2.17
N ALA A 190 9.92 -16.42 1.88
CA ALA A 190 10.62 -15.23 2.36
C ALA A 190 10.61 -15.16 3.90
N ALA A 191 9.47 -15.46 4.53
CA ALA A 191 9.32 -15.51 5.97
C ALA A 191 10.29 -16.47 6.66
N TYR A 192 10.53 -17.62 6.03
CA TYR A 192 11.39 -18.68 6.58
C TYR A 192 12.83 -18.23 6.74
N GLU A 193 13.29 -17.33 5.88
CA GLU A 193 14.63 -16.74 5.95
C GLU A 193 14.68 -15.48 6.83
N GLY A 194 13.52 -15.06 7.36
CA GLY A 194 13.38 -13.93 8.25
C GLY A 194 13.64 -14.25 9.72
N ASN A 195 13.57 -13.22 10.56
CA ASN A 195 13.55 -13.36 12.00
C ASN A 195 12.12 -13.65 12.51
N GLU A 196 11.97 -13.92 13.80
CA GLU A 196 10.66 -14.21 14.41
C GLU A 196 9.64 -13.08 14.20
N LYS A 197 10.07 -11.81 14.24
CA LYS A 197 9.18 -10.65 14.00
C LYS A 197 8.57 -10.68 12.59
N VAL A 198 9.29 -11.19 11.60
CA VAL A 198 8.78 -11.32 10.22
C VAL A 198 7.54 -12.23 10.20
N VAL A 199 7.59 -13.36 10.90
CA VAL A 199 6.47 -14.32 10.96
C VAL A 199 5.26 -13.68 11.62
N HIS A 200 5.46 -12.94 12.70
CA HIS A 200 4.40 -12.17 13.35
C HIS A 200 3.81 -11.09 12.42
N SER A 201 4.63 -10.39 11.64
CA SER A 201 4.16 -9.34 10.74
C SER A 201 3.37 -9.86 9.53
N ILE A 202 3.60 -11.08 9.06
CA ILE A 202 2.75 -11.69 8.01
C ILE A 202 1.33 -11.89 8.53
N LEU A 203 1.21 -12.30 9.78
CA LEU A 203 -0.08 -12.55 10.42
C LEU A 203 -0.89 -11.27 10.56
N ASP A 204 -0.25 -10.10 10.64
CA ASP A 204 -0.94 -8.81 10.63
C ASP A 204 -1.78 -8.61 9.36
N GLY A 205 -1.42 -9.29 8.25
CA GLY A 205 -2.18 -9.31 7.00
C GLY A 205 -3.61 -9.83 7.15
N THR A 206 -3.93 -10.52 8.25
CA THR A 206 -5.29 -11.01 8.53
C THR A 206 -6.30 -9.91 8.86
N ALA A 207 -5.86 -8.68 9.07
CA ALA A 207 -6.56 -7.71 9.90
C ALA A 207 -7.13 -6.50 9.14
N LEU A 208 -7.40 -6.58 7.83
CA LEU A 208 -7.91 -5.42 7.07
C LEU A 208 -9.24 -4.91 7.69
N GLN A 209 -10.06 -5.83 8.19
CA GLN A 209 -11.33 -5.58 8.87
C GLN A 209 -11.23 -5.56 10.40
N ALA A 210 -10.02 -5.41 10.98
CA ALA A 210 -9.86 -5.36 12.43
C ALA A 210 -10.38 -4.04 13.02
N VAL A 211 -10.92 -4.14 14.23
CA VAL A 211 -11.49 -3.02 14.97
C VAL A 211 -10.63 -2.76 16.20
N GLY A 212 -10.11 -1.55 16.32
CA GLY A 212 -9.32 -1.13 17.47
C GLY A 212 -10.17 -0.89 18.73
N THR A 213 -9.51 -0.56 19.83
CA THR A 213 -10.11 -0.48 21.17
C THR A 213 -10.13 0.93 21.78
N ALA A 214 -9.58 1.93 21.10
CA ALA A 214 -9.49 3.29 21.63
C ALA A 214 -10.73 4.13 21.34
N ASP A 215 -11.05 5.04 22.26
CA ASP A 215 -12.15 6.00 22.11
C ASP A 215 -11.71 7.32 21.44
N THR A 216 -10.47 7.39 20.95
CA THR A 216 -9.90 8.61 20.36
C THR A 216 -10.38 8.84 18.94
N LEU A 217 -10.82 10.06 18.66
CA LEU A 217 -11.26 10.52 17.34
C LEU A 217 -10.33 11.65 16.85
N THR A 218 -9.21 11.27 16.23
CA THR A 218 -8.17 12.19 15.75
C THR A 218 -7.64 11.77 14.39
N VAL A 219 -6.94 12.68 13.69
CA VAL A 219 -6.28 12.38 12.42
C VAL A 219 -5.26 11.24 12.56
N ALA A 220 -4.48 11.24 13.64
CA ALA A 220 -3.53 10.16 13.92
C ALA A 220 -4.23 8.81 14.13
N ALA A 221 -5.41 8.79 14.76
CA ALA A 221 -6.20 7.57 14.90
C ALA A 221 -6.72 7.06 13.54
N ALA A 222 -7.11 7.96 12.62
CA ALA A 222 -7.47 7.59 11.26
C ALA A 222 -6.29 7.00 10.47
N MET A 223 -5.10 7.59 10.60
CA MET A 223 -3.88 7.03 9.99
C MET A 223 -3.53 5.64 10.57
N ALA A 224 -3.65 5.46 11.89
CA ALA A 224 -3.40 4.18 12.55
C ALA A 224 -4.40 3.10 12.09
N TRP A 225 -5.69 3.45 11.99
CA TRP A 225 -6.71 2.56 11.44
C TRP A 225 -6.34 2.09 10.03
N ARG A 226 -5.92 3.01 9.17
CA ARG A 226 -5.59 2.70 7.77
C ARG A 226 -4.26 1.98 7.61
N ALA A 227 -3.30 2.17 8.52
CA ALA A 227 -2.09 1.34 8.59
C ALA A 227 -2.42 -0.13 8.88
N VAL A 228 -3.42 -0.40 9.73
CA VAL A 228 -3.95 -1.76 9.98
C VAL A 228 -4.75 -2.26 8.78
N GLY A 229 -5.72 -1.46 8.32
CA GLY A 229 -6.60 -1.78 7.20
C GLY A 229 -5.86 -2.06 5.88
N GLY A 230 -4.71 -1.42 5.67
CA GLY A 230 -3.82 -1.62 4.53
C GLY A 230 -2.72 -2.66 4.72
N CYS A 231 -2.69 -3.37 5.87
CA CYS A 231 -1.67 -4.38 6.19
C CYS A 231 -0.23 -3.88 6.11
N ALA A 232 0.02 -2.64 6.53
CA ALA A 232 1.28 -1.97 6.28
C ALA A 232 2.37 -2.25 7.33
N THR A 233 2.05 -2.93 8.44
CA THR A 233 2.97 -3.13 9.58
C THR A 233 4.24 -3.93 9.24
N VAL A 234 4.21 -4.71 8.16
CA VAL A 234 5.39 -5.44 7.69
C VAL A 234 6.48 -4.50 7.14
N TYR A 235 6.14 -3.29 6.68
CA TYR A 235 7.11 -2.34 6.12
C TYR A 235 7.76 -1.47 7.20
N SER A 236 8.48 -2.12 8.11
CA SER A 236 8.88 -1.50 9.37
C SER A 236 10.33 -1.75 9.77
N GLY A 237 11.01 -0.69 10.19
CA GLY A 237 12.32 -0.77 10.83
C GLY A 237 12.31 -1.51 12.18
N TYR A 238 11.16 -1.67 12.84
CA TYR A 238 11.07 -2.50 14.05
C TYR A 238 11.33 -3.98 13.72
N VAL A 239 10.85 -4.42 12.56
CA VAL A 239 11.01 -5.78 12.05
C VAL A 239 12.43 -6.00 11.51
N PHE A 240 12.99 -5.01 10.81
CA PHE A 240 14.19 -5.20 10.00
C PHE A 240 15.45 -4.42 10.43
N ALA A 241 15.33 -3.37 11.27
CA ALA A 241 16.42 -2.44 11.59
C ALA A 241 16.58 -2.12 13.08
N ASN A 242 15.90 -2.87 13.97
CA ASN A 242 15.89 -2.64 15.41
C ASN A 242 15.41 -1.24 15.84
N ASP A 243 14.62 -0.57 15.01
CA ASP A 243 13.93 0.66 15.42
C ASP A 243 12.99 0.36 16.60
N SER A 244 12.72 1.36 17.44
CA SER A 244 11.64 1.27 18.44
C SER A 244 10.28 1.07 17.76
N ILE A 245 9.25 0.63 18.52
CA ILE A 245 7.88 0.48 17.99
C ILE A 245 7.41 1.79 17.33
N GLU A 246 7.57 2.93 17.99
CA GLU A 246 7.11 4.22 17.45
C GLU A 246 7.80 4.63 16.15
N GLN A 247 9.11 4.39 16.05
CA GLN A 247 9.87 4.64 14.82
C GLN A 247 9.47 3.65 13.72
N GLY A 248 9.27 2.37 14.08
CA GLY A 248 8.84 1.32 13.18
C GLY A 248 7.43 1.54 12.60
N LEU A 249 6.58 2.32 13.27
CA LEU A 249 5.23 2.65 12.79
C LEU A 249 5.18 3.80 11.78
N VAL A 250 6.27 4.55 11.57
CA VAL A 250 6.28 5.69 10.65
C VAL A 250 5.99 5.29 9.21
N ALA A 251 6.75 4.36 8.63
CA ALA A 251 6.52 3.93 7.25
C ALA A 251 5.12 3.33 7.03
N PRO A 252 4.61 2.42 7.90
CA PRO A 252 3.25 1.90 7.77
C PRO A 252 2.16 2.99 7.74
N GLU A 253 2.22 3.96 8.64
CA GLU A 253 1.23 5.05 8.71
C GLU A 253 1.39 6.05 7.55
N VAL A 254 2.63 6.37 7.17
CA VAL A 254 2.93 7.31 6.08
C VAL A 254 2.53 6.75 4.72
N MET A 255 2.90 5.51 4.41
CA MET A 255 2.59 4.92 3.10
C MET A 255 1.08 4.77 2.90
N MET A 256 0.33 4.38 3.94
CA MET A 256 -1.12 4.26 3.83
C MET A 256 -1.80 5.62 3.76
N ALA A 257 -1.29 6.63 4.46
CA ALA A 257 -1.79 7.99 4.31
C ALA A 257 -1.54 8.55 2.89
N VAL A 258 -0.39 8.29 2.27
CA VAL A 258 -0.14 8.67 0.88
C VAL A 258 -1.06 7.90 -0.07
N HIS A 259 -1.27 6.61 0.20
CA HIS A 259 -2.19 5.79 -0.58
C HIS A 259 -3.60 6.39 -0.54
N ASP A 260 -4.16 6.57 0.65
CA ASP A 260 -5.50 7.13 0.85
C ASP A 260 -5.63 8.54 0.27
N LEU A 261 -4.58 9.37 0.35
CA LEU A 261 -4.57 10.71 -0.21
C LEU A 261 -4.73 10.71 -1.72
N LEU A 262 -3.97 9.87 -2.42
CA LEU A 262 -3.99 9.81 -3.88
C LEU A 262 -5.20 9.02 -4.41
N ASP A 263 -5.84 8.21 -3.56
CA ASP A 263 -6.98 7.36 -3.93
C ASP A 263 -8.35 7.90 -3.51
N TRP A 264 -8.37 8.97 -2.70
CA TRP A 264 -9.56 9.47 -2.00
C TRP A 264 -10.77 9.72 -2.92
N ARG A 265 -10.54 10.27 -4.11
CA ARG A 265 -11.58 10.51 -5.11
C ARG A 265 -12.23 9.22 -5.58
N SER A 266 -11.43 8.21 -5.91
CA SER A 266 -11.95 6.93 -6.38
C SER A 266 -12.68 6.17 -5.27
N ASP A 267 -12.17 6.20 -4.04
CA ASP A 267 -12.86 5.58 -2.90
C ASP A 267 -14.21 6.24 -2.63
N THR A 268 -14.24 7.58 -2.64
CA THR A 268 -15.48 8.35 -2.45
C THR A 268 -16.48 8.07 -3.57
N ALA A 269 -16.03 8.06 -4.83
CA ALA A 269 -16.88 7.77 -5.99
C ALA A 269 -17.57 6.40 -5.87
N ALA A 270 -16.86 5.42 -5.30
CA ALA A 270 -17.36 4.08 -5.09
C ALA A 270 -18.18 3.91 -3.79
N GLY A 271 -18.32 4.99 -2.99
CA GLY A 271 -18.93 4.94 -1.66
C GLY A 271 -18.13 4.12 -0.64
N ASN A 272 -16.84 3.89 -0.91
CA ASN A 272 -15.94 3.15 -0.03
C ASN A 272 -15.45 4.08 1.09
N HIS A 273 -15.84 3.75 2.32
CA HIS A 273 -15.46 4.51 3.50
C HIS A 273 -14.05 4.19 4.01
N GLU A 274 -13.37 3.16 3.50
CA GLU A 274 -12.05 2.72 3.95
C GLU A 274 -10.91 3.65 3.51
N ASN A 275 -11.00 4.92 3.90
CA ASN A 275 -10.06 5.97 3.59
C ASN A 275 -9.95 6.93 4.79
N ALA A 276 -8.74 7.24 5.25
CA ALA A 276 -8.54 8.09 6.41
C ALA A 276 -9.07 9.52 6.22
N ILE A 277 -9.04 10.07 5.00
CA ILE A 277 -9.53 11.42 4.75
C ILE A 277 -11.05 11.48 4.89
N SER A 278 -11.75 10.42 4.45
CA SER A 278 -13.18 10.25 4.73
C SER A 278 -13.45 10.26 6.24
N ALA A 279 -12.59 9.62 7.05
CA ALA A 279 -12.70 9.70 8.51
C ALA A 279 -12.54 11.13 9.02
N VAL A 280 -11.48 11.84 8.61
CA VAL A 280 -11.21 13.23 9.01
C VAL A 280 -12.38 14.16 8.61
N CYS A 281 -12.98 13.94 7.45
CA CYS A 281 -14.19 14.66 7.03
C CYS A 281 -15.36 14.42 7.99
N GLY A 282 -15.65 13.16 8.35
CA GLY A 282 -16.72 12.85 9.30
C GLY A 282 -16.46 13.29 10.74
N MET A 283 -15.21 13.61 11.09
CA MET A 283 -14.88 14.30 12.36
C MET A 283 -15.30 15.77 12.35
N GLY A 284 -15.72 16.33 11.21
CA GLY A 284 -16.11 17.73 11.07
C GLY A 284 -14.93 18.70 10.96
N VAL A 285 -13.76 18.22 10.53
CA VAL A 285 -12.59 19.08 10.27
C VAL A 285 -12.89 19.96 9.06
N ALA A 286 -12.65 21.27 9.19
CA ALA A 286 -13.03 22.26 8.18
C ALA A 286 -12.30 22.10 6.84
N ASP A 287 -11.02 21.75 6.87
CA ASP A 287 -10.20 21.44 5.69
C ASP A 287 -9.56 20.06 5.90
N PRO A 288 -10.32 18.97 5.66
CA PRO A 288 -9.88 17.63 6.01
C PRO A 288 -8.69 17.17 5.19
N PHE A 289 -8.62 17.54 3.92
CA PHE A 289 -7.54 17.14 3.01
C PHE A 289 -6.22 17.79 3.40
N HIS A 290 -6.19 19.12 3.56
CA HIS A 290 -4.98 19.83 3.95
C HIS A 290 -4.50 19.39 5.34
N THR A 291 -5.42 19.29 6.31
CA THR A 291 -5.10 18.81 7.66
C THR A 291 -4.46 17.42 7.62
N PHE A 292 -4.95 16.55 6.73
CA PHE A 292 -4.39 15.22 6.56
C PHE A 292 -2.99 15.24 5.92
N VAL A 293 -2.74 16.09 4.92
CA VAL A 293 -1.40 16.31 4.35
C VAL A 293 -0.42 16.76 5.44
N GLU A 294 -0.81 17.71 6.29
CA GLU A 294 0.05 18.19 7.37
C GLU A 294 0.39 17.09 8.37
N ALA A 295 -0.61 16.30 8.80
CA ALA A 295 -0.40 15.19 9.73
C ALA A 295 0.49 14.08 9.15
N LEU A 296 0.31 13.75 7.86
CA LEU A 296 1.18 12.85 7.12
C LEU A 296 2.64 13.33 7.15
N LEU A 297 2.88 14.60 6.84
CA LEU A 297 4.23 15.17 6.81
C LEU A 297 4.85 15.28 8.21
N GLU A 298 4.05 15.61 9.22
CA GLU A 298 4.49 15.59 10.62
C GLU A 298 4.90 14.18 11.06
N ARG A 299 4.12 13.17 10.67
CA ARG A 299 4.48 11.77 10.97
C ARG A 299 5.76 11.36 10.25
N ALA A 300 5.92 11.75 8.99
CA ALA A 300 7.13 11.49 8.23
C ALA A 300 8.37 12.19 8.83
N LEU A 301 8.23 13.38 9.41
CA LEU A 301 9.33 14.10 10.08
C LEU A 301 9.89 13.34 11.29
N PHE A 302 9.05 12.61 12.03
CA PHE A 302 9.48 11.86 13.21
C PHE A 302 10.57 10.82 12.89
N LYS A 303 10.55 10.22 11.69
CA LYS A 303 11.61 9.36 11.16
C LYS A 303 11.73 9.57 9.66
N SER A 304 12.47 10.61 9.28
CA SER A 304 12.54 11.11 7.90
C SER A 304 12.90 10.05 6.87
N LEU A 305 13.88 9.16 7.16
CA LEU A 305 14.29 8.12 6.22
C LEU A 305 13.12 7.22 5.80
N SER A 306 12.44 6.58 6.76
CA SER A 306 11.32 5.69 6.46
C SER A 306 10.08 6.44 5.98
N GLY A 307 9.86 7.66 6.47
CA GLY A 307 8.78 8.53 5.99
C GLY A 307 8.95 8.90 4.52
N ALA A 308 10.13 9.37 4.11
CA ALA A 308 10.41 9.74 2.73
C ALA A 308 10.33 8.55 1.78
N TYR A 309 10.79 7.37 2.21
CA TYR A 309 10.70 6.14 1.42
C TYR A 309 9.23 5.68 1.25
N GLY A 310 8.42 5.77 2.31
CA GLY A 310 6.97 5.54 2.23
C GLY A 310 6.28 6.49 1.25
N VAL A 311 6.56 7.79 1.32
CA VAL A 311 6.04 8.79 0.38
C VAL A 311 6.46 8.48 -1.06
N GLY A 312 7.75 8.29 -1.29
CA GLY A 312 8.29 8.10 -2.63
C GLY A 312 7.77 6.83 -3.29
N ALA A 313 7.82 5.69 -2.58
CA ALA A 313 7.39 4.41 -3.12
C ALA A 313 5.89 4.39 -3.45
N THR A 314 5.03 4.85 -2.52
CA THR A 314 3.58 4.84 -2.74
C THR A 314 3.15 5.84 -3.79
N THR A 315 3.79 7.01 -3.86
CA THR A 315 3.56 7.96 -4.96
C THR A 315 3.95 7.32 -6.30
N LEU A 316 5.10 6.63 -6.36
CA LEU A 316 5.53 5.94 -7.57
C LEU A 316 4.49 4.91 -8.03
N MET A 317 4.01 4.06 -7.13
CA MET A 317 2.95 3.08 -7.40
C MET A 317 1.72 3.74 -8.03
N HIS A 318 1.22 4.83 -7.44
CA HIS A 318 0.01 5.52 -7.89
C HIS A 318 0.12 6.12 -9.30
N PHE A 319 1.33 6.46 -9.74
CA PHE A 319 1.58 7.02 -11.08
C PHE A 319 2.06 5.99 -12.10
N THR A 320 2.41 4.77 -11.70
CA THR A 320 2.93 3.75 -12.62
C THR A 320 2.11 2.48 -12.72
N ALA A 321 1.41 2.06 -11.66
CA ALA A 321 0.68 0.80 -11.64
C ALA A 321 -0.54 0.85 -12.58
N ALA A 322 -0.86 -0.23 -13.27
CA ALA A 322 -1.97 -0.27 -14.22
C ALA A 322 -3.34 0.05 -13.57
N ARG A 323 -3.49 -0.26 -12.27
CA ARG A 323 -4.71 0.02 -11.50
C ARG A 323 -4.90 1.52 -11.23
N TYR A 324 -3.81 2.25 -11.01
CA TYR A 324 -3.83 3.63 -10.55
C TYR A 324 -3.40 4.54 -11.69
N ALA A 325 -4.34 5.31 -12.25
CA ALA A 325 -4.05 6.30 -13.29
C ALA A 325 -4.09 7.73 -12.70
N ALA A 326 -3.47 7.92 -11.53
CA ALA A 326 -3.47 9.20 -10.80
C ALA A 326 -2.99 10.41 -11.63
N TYR A 327 -2.32 10.16 -12.75
CA TYR A 327 -1.91 11.17 -13.73
C TYR A 327 -3.04 11.78 -14.57
N GLU A 328 -4.24 11.18 -14.60
CA GLU A 328 -5.33 11.65 -15.46
C GLU A 328 -6.07 12.87 -14.88
N TYR A 329 -5.88 13.18 -13.59
CA TYR A 329 -6.50 14.34 -12.96
C TYR A 329 -6.03 15.66 -13.58
N ARG A 330 -7.00 16.45 -14.03
CA ARG A 330 -6.79 17.78 -14.63
C ARG A 330 -7.71 18.77 -13.94
N GLY A 331 -7.34 20.04 -13.88
CA GLY A 331 -8.22 21.05 -13.33
C GLY A 331 -7.48 22.23 -12.72
N THR A 332 -8.25 23.08 -12.05
CA THR A 332 -7.72 24.14 -11.20
C THR A 332 -7.48 23.62 -9.79
N HIS A 333 -6.48 24.17 -9.12
CA HIS A 333 -6.16 23.86 -7.74
C HIS A 333 -5.82 25.16 -6.99
N GLY A 334 -5.93 25.11 -5.67
CA GLY A 334 -5.51 26.22 -4.79
C GLY A 334 -4.00 26.49 -4.85
N PRO A 335 -3.55 27.60 -4.25
CA PRO A 335 -2.13 27.87 -4.06
C PRO A 335 -1.49 26.81 -3.15
N PRO A 336 -0.18 26.56 -3.28
CA PRO A 336 0.52 25.63 -2.40
C PRO A 336 0.56 26.12 -0.95
N CYS A 337 0.53 25.18 0.00
CA CYS A 337 0.77 25.49 1.41
C CYS A 337 2.27 25.53 1.72
N LEU A 338 2.76 26.69 2.17
CA LEU A 338 4.17 26.89 2.51
C LEU A 338 4.64 26.00 3.68
N ASN A 339 3.76 25.70 4.64
CA ASN A 339 4.07 24.80 5.76
C ASN A 339 4.28 23.37 5.26
N CYS A 340 3.40 22.87 4.38
CA CYS A 340 3.56 21.55 3.76
C CYS A 340 4.85 21.46 2.93
N ILE A 341 5.19 22.51 2.15
CA ILE A 341 6.46 22.57 1.41
C ILE A 341 7.64 22.47 2.36
N GLN A 342 7.66 23.29 3.42
CA GLN A 342 8.75 23.32 4.38
C GLN A 342 8.94 21.94 5.03
N ARG A 343 7.87 21.34 5.55
CA ARG A 343 7.92 20.02 6.21
C ARG A 343 8.38 18.94 5.25
N LEU A 344 7.86 18.89 4.03
CA LEU A 344 8.30 17.90 3.04
C LEU A 344 9.78 18.09 2.68
N ARG A 345 10.26 19.34 2.62
CA ARG A 345 11.69 19.62 2.39
C ARG A 345 12.55 19.13 3.56
N GLU A 346 12.12 19.35 4.79
CA GLU A 346 12.78 18.83 5.99
C GLU A 346 12.79 17.29 6.02
N VAL A 347 11.68 16.62 5.70
CA VAL A 347 11.60 15.15 5.54
C VAL A 347 12.60 14.68 4.48
N THR A 348 12.59 15.32 3.32
CA THR A 348 13.44 14.94 2.18
C THR A 348 14.92 15.02 2.55
N LEU A 349 15.35 16.14 3.11
CA LEU A 349 16.75 16.37 3.46
C LEU A 349 17.17 15.50 4.66
N GLY A 350 16.28 15.31 5.64
CA GLY A 350 16.51 14.43 6.79
C GLY A 350 16.65 12.95 6.40
N ALA A 351 16.08 12.54 5.26
CA ALA A 351 16.27 11.21 4.68
C ALA A 351 17.58 11.08 3.86
N GLY A 352 18.34 12.16 3.67
CA GLY A 352 19.51 12.17 2.78
C GLY A 352 19.15 12.22 1.29
N LEU A 353 17.88 12.49 0.96
CA LEU A 353 17.39 12.62 -0.41
C LEU A 353 17.44 14.08 -0.88
N LYS A 354 17.23 14.31 -2.17
CA LYS A 354 17.31 15.63 -2.79
C LYS A 354 15.92 16.26 -2.92
N TRP A 355 15.83 17.54 -2.59
CA TRP A 355 14.71 18.37 -3.02
C TRP A 355 14.85 18.61 -4.52
N SER A 356 14.10 17.84 -5.30
CA SER A 356 14.14 17.87 -6.76
C SER A 356 12.72 17.68 -7.30
N PRO A 357 11.84 18.68 -7.15
CA PRO A 357 10.45 18.61 -7.58
C PRO A 357 10.38 18.43 -9.10
N THR A 358 9.78 17.33 -9.54
CA THR A 358 9.62 16.99 -10.96
C THR A 358 8.17 16.57 -11.24
N PRO A 359 7.58 16.97 -12.37
CA PRO A 359 6.22 16.54 -12.70
C PRO A 359 6.16 15.00 -12.81
N PRO A 360 5.12 14.36 -12.25
CA PRO A 360 4.86 12.95 -12.52
C PRO A 360 4.54 12.73 -14.02
N PRO A 361 4.63 11.47 -14.51
CA PRO A 361 4.09 11.11 -15.82
C PRO A 361 2.64 11.55 -15.95
N SER A 362 2.23 11.98 -17.15
CA SER A 362 0.86 12.43 -17.44
C SER A 362 0.02 11.38 -18.21
N SER A 363 0.62 10.24 -18.54
CA SER A 363 -0.04 9.09 -19.18
C SER A 363 0.60 7.75 -18.76
N PHE A 364 -0.09 6.63 -19.02
CA PHE A 364 0.49 5.30 -18.83
C PHE A 364 1.76 5.18 -19.67
N GLU A 365 1.73 5.58 -20.95
CA GLU A 365 2.86 5.52 -21.88
C GLU A 365 4.05 6.36 -21.41
N GLU A 366 3.82 7.56 -20.87
CA GLU A 366 4.90 8.38 -20.31
C GLU A 366 5.59 7.71 -19.11
N GLY A 367 4.86 6.90 -18.34
CA GLY A 367 5.39 6.10 -17.24
C GLY A 367 6.22 4.88 -17.69
N HIS A 368 6.30 4.57 -18.98
CA HIS A 368 6.93 3.34 -19.49
C HIS A 368 8.38 3.18 -19.04
N ARG A 369 9.18 4.25 -19.13
CA ARG A 369 10.58 4.23 -18.68
C ARG A 369 10.68 3.86 -17.20
N ILE A 370 9.81 4.40 -16.35
CA ILE A 370 9.86 4.12 -14.91
C ILE A 370 9.45 2.69 -14.62
N ARG A 371 8.44 2.15 -15.32
CA ARG A 371 8.08 0.72 -15.19
C ARG A 371 9.23 -0.20 -15.61
N GLN A 372 9.99 0.13 -16.64
CA GLN A 372 11.21 -0.63 -17.01
C GLN A 372 12.26 -0.58 -15.89
N LEU A 373 12.46 0.58 -15.25
CA LEU A 373 13.37 0.68 -14.11
C LEU A 373 12.85 -0.11 -12.90
N GLY A 374 11.54 -0.11 -12.64
CA GLY A 374 10.88 -0.94 -11.63
C GLY A 374 11.08 -2.44 -11.88
N GLN A 375 11.01 -2.86 -13.15
CA GLN A 375 11.34 -4.24 -13.52
C GLN A 375 12.81 -4.56 -13.22
N ARG A 376 13.74 -3.66 -13.57
CA ARG A 376 15.17 -3.87 -13.26
C ARG A 376 15.45 -3.95 -11.77
N TRP A 377 14.71 -3.18 -10.97
CA TRP A 377 14.76 -3.26 -9.51
C TRP A 377 14.30 -4.63 -8.99
N VAL A 378 13.19 -5.17 -9.48
CA VAL A 378 12.67 -6.47 -9.01
C VAL A 378 13.48 -7.65 -9.55
N ASP A 379 13.85 -7.63 -10.83
CA ASP A 379 14.46 -8.77 -11.52
C ASP A 379 15.98 -8.83 -11.35
N TYR A 380 16.63 -7.66 -11.24
CA TYR A 380 18.09 -7.54 -11.20
C TYR A 380 18.62 -6.81 -9.95
N TYR A 381 17.75 -6.35 -9.05
CA TYR A 381 18.12 -5.67 -7.80
C TYR A 381 18.91 -4.38 -8.01
N GLU A 382 18.71 -3.72 -9.15
CA GLU A 382 19.42 -2.50 -9.50
C GLU A 382 18.66 -1.26 -9.03
N ASP A 383 19.28 -0.47 -8.14
CA ASP A 383 18.74 0.81 -7.71
C ASP A 383 19.07 1.91 -8.73
N HIS A 384 18.02 2.40 -9.41
CA HIS A 384 18.11 3.54 -10.33
C HIS A 384 17.50 4.81 -9.74
N GLY A 385 17.36 4.89 -8.41
CA GLY A 385 16.82 6.05 -7.70
C GLY A 385 15.29 6.14 -7.75
N LEU A 386 14.58 5.02 -7.83
CA LEU A 386 13.11 4.98 -7.94
C LEU A 386 12.39 5.70 -6.78
N VAL A 387 12.90 5.54 -5.55
CA VAL A 387 12.36 6.27 -4.38
C VAL A 387 12.49 7.79 -4.57
N GLN A 388 13.63 8.25 -5.09
CA GLN A 388 13.87 9.68 -5.35
C GLN A 388 12.97 10.21 -6.47
N GLU A 389 12.71 9.42 -7.52
CA GLU A 389 11.78 9.77 -8.60
C GLU A 389 10.36 9.97 -8.05
N GLY A 390 9.81 8.96 -7.35
CA GLY A 390 8.49 9.05 -6.75
C GLY A 390 8.36 10.19 -5.73
N LEU A 391 9.40 10.42 -4.93
CA LEU A 391 9.44 11.55 -3.99
C LEU A 391 9.48 12.90 -4.73
N GLY A 392 10.22 13.01 -5.84
CA GLY A 392 10.27 14.19 -6.69
C GLY A 392 8.89 14.56 -7.25
N TRP A 393 8.08 13.55 -7.60
CA TRP A 393 6.69 13.74 -8.02
C TRP A 393 5.81 14.29 -6.89
N PHE A 394 5.91 13.70 -5.70
CA PHE A 394 5.16 14.19 -4.54
C PHE A 394 5.57 15.62 -4.16
N GLN A 395 6.87 15.93 -4.20
CA GLN A 395 7.40 17.28 -4.03
C GLN A 395 6.81 18.25 -5.03
N TYR A 396 6.73 17.88 -6.31
CA TYR A 396 6.10 18.73 -7.32
C TYR A 396 4.62 18.96 -7.05
N LEU A 397 3.87 17.93 -6.67
CA LEU A 397 2.45 18.07 -6.33
C LEU A 397 2.25 19.06 -5.17
N VAL A 398 3.05 18.96 -4.11
CA VAL A 398 2.96 19.85 -2.94
C VAL A 398 3.46 21.27 -3.27
N GLU A 399 4.60 21.40 -3.96
CA GLU A 399 5.23 22.69 -4.27
C GLU A 399 4.39 23.53 -5.24
N THR A 400 3.70 22.89 -6.18
CA THR A 400 2.85 23.57 -7.15
C THR A 400 1.41 23.76 -6.68
N GLY A 401 1.00 23.12 -5.58
CA GLY A 401 -0.39 23.08 -5.10
C GLY A 401 -1.27 22.04 -5.83
N LYS A 402 -0.72 21.35 -6.84
CA LYS A 402 -1.43 20.29 -7.58
C LYS A 402 -1.85 19.11 -6.74
N ILE A 403 -1.31 18.94 -5.54
CA ILE A 403 -1.80 17.96 -4.57
C ILE A 403 -3.30 18.13 -4.30
N GLY A 404 -3.84 19.36 -4.40
CA GLY A 404 -5.28 19.64 -4.28
C GLY A 404 -6.14 19.05 -5.41
N LEU A 405 -5.55 18.58 -6.52
CA LEU A 405 -6.32 17.86 -7.55
C LEU A 405 -6.89 16.53 -7.01
N PHE A 406 -6.28 15.96 -5.97
CA PHE A 406 -6.76 14.76 -5.30
C PHE A 406 -7.81 15.05 -4.23
N ASP A 407 -8.02 16.33 -3.87
CA ASP A 407 -9.06 16.70 -2.93
C ASP A 407 -10.43 16.55 -3.59
N VAL A 408 -11.25 15.62 -3.11
CA VAL A 408 -12.58 15.35 -3.66
C VAL A 408 -13.55 16.52 -3.50
N ILE A 409 -13.31 17.45 -2.58
CA ILE A 409 -14.18 18.61 -2.33
C ILE A 409 -13.87 19.74 -3.34
N GLU A 410 -12.70 19.70 -3.99
CA GLU A 410 -12.29 20.69 -4.98
C GLU A 410 -13.17 20.62 -6.25
N LYS A 411 -13.82 21.74 -6.56
CA LYS A 411 -14.84 21.84 -7.63
C LYS A 411 -14.24 22.02 -9.03
N GLY A 412 -12.95 22.33 -9.12
CA GLY A 412 -12.26 22.66 -10.37
C GLY A 412 -11.68 21.47 -11.14
N VAL A 413 -11.86 20.25 -10.63
CA VAL A 413 -11.28 19.03 -11.22
C VAL A 413 -12.18 18.51 -12.35
N VAL A 414 -11.58 18.29 -13.51
CA VAL A 414 -12.24 17.83 -14.72
C VAL A 414 -12.58 16.34 -14.57
N PRO A 415 -13.80 15.92 -14.97
CA PRO A 415 -14.15 14.50 -15.01
C PRO A 415 -13.16 13.72 -15.88
N VAL A 416 -12.58 12.68 -15.28
CA VAL A 416 -11.68 11.74 -15.95
C VAL A 416 -12.49 10.53 -16.42
N ASP A 417 -13.20 9.91 -15.48
CA ASP A 417 -14.19 8.85 -15.70
C ASP A 417 -15.50 9.18 -14.94
N MET A 418 -16.60 8.59 -15.38
CA MET A 418 -17.94 8.70 -14.77
C MET A 418 -18.46 7.36 -14.23
N THR A 419 -17.74 6.25 -14.37
CA THR A 419 -18.16 4.97 -13.76
C THR A 419 -17.22 4.53 -12.66
N ALA A 420 -17.76 4.33 -11.46
CA ALA A 420 -17.02 3.72 -10.36
C ALA A 420 -16.96 2.19 -10.55
N GLY A 421 -15.78 1.69 -10.93
CA GLY A 421 -15.45 0.27 -10.96
C GLY A 421 -14.25 -0.04 -10.06
N TRP A 422 -14.36 -1.10 -9.24
CA TRP A 422 -13.50 -1.52 -8.11
C TRP A 422 -13.79 -0.87 -6.77
N VAL A 423 -14.90 -1.29 -6.14
CA VAL A 423 -14.79 -1.58 -4.70
C VAL A 423 -14.23 -2.99 -4.59
#